data_AF-A0A9W9KGP0-F1
#
_entry.id   AF-A0A9W9KGP0-F1
#
_cell.length_a   1.000
_cell.length_b   1.000
_cell.length_c   1.000
_cell.angle_alpha   90.00
_cell.angle_beta   90.00
_cell.angle_gamma   90.00
#
_symmetry.space_group_name_H-M   'P 1'
#
loop_
_entity.id
_entity.type
_entity.pdbx_description
1 polymer ?
#
loop_
_entity_poly.entity_id
_entity_poly.type
_entity_poly.pdbx_seq_one_letter_code
_entity_poly.pdbx_strand_id
1 'polypeptide(L)'
;MDKDKHLERVEEMFKSDEALLDLSTGLNTLARTEPSPSHESVPSISASVPSTSTESVTLLPTSEAGRMAYLANFTPELRPPLSYVRSRVIGRSVNDHEKNEMSLVSTESESSVSESTPATGPATALTVPDHTNAPRIFSQEASTQPSDEFMQAAFTPLIGLSRFTFLYIRDPELSRSVQKRFFKHGTFWNRPWNLYYVHVPVRISPGPVLFVPTLQAQAFLDQINTTLGCNLSLTGPNQEGMAICLDDISGLDPVFLGQSNSRRDKDNLRALIHPLSVNWQDWTERFEPDLVREFEDKVKSAVEASKDKPRTKSAKAKGEWKRQQHEKKWESALLRAQSYFGVRPPFADGTDAYRGEAPQVNVLLASKCPPQGAPVFISVDVELNELNPHQLTEVGISVLDTLDIKNLSPGDHGTNWVREIRSHHLRVTEHRHIVNHRFCSSCPDKFGFGETELVNLANVGRTVDRFFTAPFLRSNIVINDEGQVGHKSNRTVILVGHALKQDVSNLRATGSQVFVNLGTPTSQVKEQFDTAELYRSLYREPHGRSLGYILGGLNILSASLHNAGNDARYTLEALVRILLEAAGERPGACEKA
;
A
#
# COMPACT_ATOMS: atom_id res chain seq x y z
N MET A 1 21.36 -30.49 -45.46
CA MET A 1 20.70 -29.50 -46.34
C MET A 1 19.41 -29.09 -45.65
N ASP A 2 19.35 -28.04 -44.82
CA ASP A 2 19.95 -26.73 -45.04
C ASP A 2 20.36 -26.06 -43.70
N LYS A 3 21.39 -26.59 -43.02
CA LYS A 3 21.98 -25.97 -41.81
C LYS A 3 23.27 -25.19 -42.11
N ASP A 4 23.98 -25.58 -43.17
CA ASP A 4 25.33 -25.08 -43.45
C ASP A 4 25.32 -23.63 -44.00
N LYS A 5 24.27 -23.25 -44.76
CA LYS A 5 24.09 -21.88 -45.26
C LYS A 5 23.78 -20.83 -44.19
N HIS A 6 23.34 -21.24 -43.01
CA HIS A 6 23.08 -20.30 -41.92
C HIS A 6 24.35 -19.97 -41.12
N LEU A 7 25.37 -20.82 -41.20
CA LEU A 7 26.65 -20.60 -40.51
C LEU A 7 27.55 -19.64 -41.31
N GLU A 8 27.69 -19.83 -42.63
CA GLU A 8 28.44 -18.90 -43.51
C GLU A 8 27.94 -17.45 -43.39
N ARG A 9 26.63 -17.24 -43.28
CA ARG A 9 26.03 -15.90 -43.13
C ARG A 9 26.27 -15.24 -41.78
N VAL A 10 26.56 -16.01 -40.74
CA VAL A 10 26.95 -15.48 -39.42
C VAL A 10 28.45 -15.18 -39.40
N GLU A 11 29.28 -16.00 -40.05
CA GLU A 11 30.73 -15.75 -40.15
C GLU A 11 31.10 -14.52 -41.00
N GLU A 12 30.29 -14.11 -41.99
CA GLU A 12 30.51 -12.83 -42.69
C GLU A 12 30.13 -11.61 -41.82
N MET A 13 29.16 -11.71 -40.91
CA MET A 13 28.74 -10.59 -40.05
C MET A 13 29.76 -10.23 -38.96
N PHE A 14 30.74 -11.09 -38.67
CA PHE A 14 31.80 -10.84 -37.67
C PHE A 14 33.17 -10.54 -38.29
N LYS A 15 33.26 -10.29 -39.60
CA LYS A 15 34.53 -9.99 -40.32
C LYS A 15 34.77 -8.51 -40.61
N SER A 16 34.05 -7.60 -39.95
CA SER A 16 34.22 -6.15 -40.12
C SER A 16 34.23 -5.37 -38.80
N ASP A 17 35.11 -5.74 -37.87
CA ASP A 17 35.65 -4.80 -36.88
C ASP A 17 37.02 -5.27 -36.36
N GLU A 18 38.09 -4.51 -36.61
CA GLU A 18 39.47 -4.88 -36.21
C GLU A 18 39.81 -4.51 -34.74
N ALA A 19 38.84 -4.07 -33.95
CA ALA A 19 39.05 -3.59 -32.59
C ALA A 19 38.98 -4.65 -31.47
N LEU A 20 38.79 -5.94 -31.80
CA LEU A 20 38.62 -7.05 -30.83
C LEU A 20 39.81 -8.03 -30.74
N LEU A 21 41.02 -7.55 -31.09
CA LEU A 21 42.27 -8.31 -31.00
C LEU A 21 43.23 -7.80 -29.91
N ASP A 22 42.79 -7.77 -28.64
CA ASP A 22 43.66 -8.18 -27.53
C ASP A 22 42.86 -8.38 -26.23
N LEU A 23 42.71 -9.64 -25.77
CA LEU A 23 42.33 -10.01 -24.39
C LEU A 23 42.33 -11.54 -24.21
N SER A 24 43.50 -12.18 -24.18
CA SER A 24 43.62 -13.59 -23.79
C SER A 24 44.35 -13.76 -22.44
N THR A 25 43.55 -14.06 -21.42
CA THR A 25 43.84 -14.81 -20.17
C THR A 25 45.28 -15.28 -19.90
N GLY A 26 45.80 -14.95 -18.71
CA GLY A 26 47.00 -15.54 -18.11
C GLY A 26 46.89 -15.70 -16.59
N LEU A 27 46.29 -16.79 -16.12
CA LEU A 27 46.28 -17.18 -14.71
C LEU A 27 47.59 -17.91 -14.33
N ASN A 28 48.06 -17.68 -13.09
CA ASN A 28 49.13 -18.36 -12.33
C ASN A 28 50.51 -17.70 -12.27
N THR A 29 50.85 -17.13 -11.10
CA THR A 29 52.03 -17.56 -10.33
C THR A 29 51.88 -17.24 -8.84
N LEU A 30 52.23 -18.19 -7.97
CA LEU A 30 52.27 -18.06 -6.51
C LEU A 30 53.68 -17.66 -6.04
N ALA A 31 53.80 -16.75 -5.07
CA ALA A 31 54.69 -16.92 -3.89
C ALA A 31 54.74 -15.71 -2.91
N ARG A 32 54.53 -16.03 -1.62
CA ARG A 32 55.31 -15.58 -0.42
C ARG A 32 55.24 -14.13 0.13
N THR A 33 54.45 -14.01 1.21
CA THR A 33 54.82 -13.54 2.58
C THR A 33 55.49 -12.19 2.85
N GLU A 34 54.76 -11.33 3.60
CA GLU A 34 55.18 -10.61 4.86
C GLU A 34 56.35 -9.59 4.83
N PRO A 35 56.44 -8.63 5.78
CA PRO A 35 55.40 -7.75 6.32
C PRO A 35 55.85 -6.25 6.38
N SER A 36 55.02 -5.38 6.96
CA SER A 36 55.27 -3.94 7.17
C SER A 36 56.53 -3.60 7.99
N PRO A 37 57.04 -2.37 7.88
CA PRO A 37 57.08 -1.55 9.11
C PRO A 37 56.62 -0.10 8.97
N SER A 38 56.21 0.38 10.14
CA SER A 38 55.64 1.66 10.59
C SER A 38 56.51 2.93 10.47
N HIS A 39 55.82 4.09 10.55
CA HIS A 39 56.34 5.45 10.87
C HIS A 39 57.34 6.05 9.85
N GLU A 40 57.38 7.36 9.56
CA GLU A 40 56.95 8.53 10.33
C GLU A 40 56.75 9.78 9.43
N SER A 41 56.22 10.87 10.00
CA SER A 41 56.27 12.27 9.52
C SER A 41 55.53 12.68 8.22
N VAL A 42 54.60 13.64 8.37
CA VAL A 42 54.01 14.45 7.30
C VAL A 42 54.35 15.93 7.57
N PRO A 43 54.82 16.66 6.54
CA PRO A 43 54.38 18.05 6.40
C PRO A 43 54.05 18.42 4.93
N SER A 44 52.77 18.67 4.69
CA SER A 44 52.19 19.86 4.04
C SER A 44 52.72 20.44 2.69
N ILE A 45 51.74 20.84 1.86
CA ILE A 45 51.79 21.82 0.73
C ILE A 45 52.46 21.38 -0.59
N SER A 46 51.67 21.10 -1.64
CA SER A 46 51.40 22.08 -2.72
C SER A 46 50.61 21.53 -3.92
N ALA A 47 49.85 22.45 -4.51
CA ALA A 47 48.86 22.37 -5.59
C ALA A 47 49.20 21.62 -6.90
N SER A 48 48.13 21.15 -7.58
CA SER A 48 47.92 21.17 -9.06
C SER A 48 48.85 20.28 -9.94
N VAL A 49 48.49 19.77 -11.13
CA VAL A 49 47.66 20.33 -12.23
C VAL A 49 46.78 19.21 -12.91
N PRO A 50 46.37 19.17 -14.21
CA PRO A 50 44.97 18.91 -14.56
C PRO A 50 44.70 17.59 -15.32
N SER A 51 43.43 17.31 -15.62
CA SER A 51 43.08 16.50 -16.81
C SER A 51 41.97 17.18 -17.61
N THR A 52 42.23 17.28 -18.90
CA THR A 52 41.45 17.97 -19.93
C THR A 52 40.16 17.23 -20.32
N SER A 53 39.14 18.03 -20.62
CA SER A 53 38.27 17.96 -21.81
C SER A 53 38.65 16.95 -22.91
N THR A 54 37.72 16.34 -23.67
CA THR A 54 36.23 16.38 -23.69
C THR A 54 35.76 15.33 -24.69
N GLU A 55 34.75 14.53 -24.35
CA GLU A 55 33.71 14.13 -25.32
C GLU A 55 32.35 14.54 -24.77
N SER A 56 31.54 15.15 -25.62
CA SER A 56 30.40 15.98 -25.20
C SER A 56 29.10 15.19 -25.08
N VAL A 57 28.66 14.94 -23.85
CA VAL A 57 27.29 14.52 -23.52
C VAL A 57 26.60 15.67 -22.79
N THR A 58 25.54 16.22 -23.39
CA THR A 58 24.84 17.40 -22.85
C THR A 58 23.99 17.04 -21.63
N LEU A 59 24.53 17.27 -20.43
CA LEU A 59 23.77 17.14 -19.18
C LEU A 59 22.81 18.33 -19.00
N LEU A 60 21.57 18.04 -18.59
CA LEU A 60 20.58 19.07 -18.27
C LEU A 60 20.94 19.81 -16.97
N PRO A 61 20.74 21.13 -16.90
CA PRO A 61 21.09 21.92 -15.72
C PRO A 61 20.22 21.58 -14.51
N THR A 62 20.88 21.32 -13.39
CA THR A 62 20.27 21.00 -12.10
C THR A 62 19.88 22.24 -11.29
N SER A 63 20.46 23.40 -11.58
CA SER A 63 20.13 24.68 -10.94
C SER A 63 19.02 25.43 -11.68
N GLU A 64 18.22 26.19 -10.93
CA GLU A 64 17.10 26.98 -11.48
C GLU A 64 17.57 28.03 -12.50
N ALA A 65 18.67 28.73 -12.21
CA ALA A 65 19.30 29.67 -13.15
C ALA A 65 19.74 28.98 -14.46
N GLY A 66 20.28 27.76 -14.39
CA GLY A 66 20.66 26.99 -15.58
C GLY A 66 19.44 26.54 -16.40
N ARG A 67 18.34 26.15 -15.74
CA ARG A 67 17.08 25.80 -16.41
C ARG A 67 16.47 27.00 -17.13
N MET A 68 16.50 28.19 -16.53
CA MET A 68 16.03 29.42 -17.15
C MET A 68 16.88 29.81 -18.37
N ALA A 69 18.21 29.63 -18.30
CA ALA A 69 19.10 29.82 -19.45
C ALA A 69 18.84 28.82 -20.59
N TYR A 70 18.59 27.54 -20.27
CA TYR A 70 18.23 26.52 -21.27
C TYR A 70 16.91 26.83 -21.98
N LEU A 71 15.90 27.32 -21.24
CA LEU A 71 14.59 27.70 -21.79
C LEU A 71 14.62 29.00 -22.61
N ALA A 72 15.63 29.85 -22.43
CA ALA A 72 15.82 31.07 -23.24
C ALA A 72 16.19 30.78 -24.71
N ASN A 73 16.70 29.57 -25.00
CA ASN A 73 17.06 29.14 -26.35
C ASN A 73 15.88 28.68 -27.21
N PHE A 74 14.65 28.64 -26.66
CA PHE A 74 13.43 28.25 -27.38
C PHE A 74 12.51 29.46 -27.59
N THR A 75 12.00 29.62 -28.81
CA THR A 75 10.96 30.62 -29.12
C THR A 75 9.70 30.34 -28.29
N PRO A 76 8.88 31.36 -27.96
CA PRO A 76 7.73 31.20 -27.05
C PRO A 76 6.74 30.10 -27.45
N GLU A 77 6.60 29.86 -28.76
CA GLU A 77 5.68 28.88 -29.35
C GLU A 77 6.23 27.44 -29.38
N LEU A 78 7.54 27.25 -29.21
CA LEU A 78 8.23 25.95 -29.21
C LEU A 78 8.73 25.51 -27.83
N ARG A 79 8.32 26.19 -26.75
CA ARG A 79 8.63 25.74 -25.38
C ARG A 79 7.80 24.49 -25.04
N PRO A 80 8.44 23.33 -24.74
CA PRO A 80 7.71 22.18 -24.24
C PRO A 80 7.06 22.51 -22.87
N PRO A 81 5.87 21.99 -22.56
CA PRO A 81 5.35 22.06 -21.20
C PRO A 81 6.32 21.35 -20.24
N LEU A 82 6.48 21.88 -19.03
CA LEU A 82 7.43 21.37 -18.03
C LEU A 82 7.22 19.89 -17.65
N SER A 83 6.05 19.32 -17.94
CA SER A 83 5.75 17.89 -17.82
C SER A 83 6.52 16.98 -18.79
N TYR A 84 7.12 17.53 -19.86
CA TYR A 84 7.73 16.74 -20.94
C TYR A 84 9.23 16.44 -20.73
N VAL A 85 9.91 17.10 -19.78
CA VAL A 85 11.35 16.90 -19.53
C VAL A 85 11.57 15.75 -18.54
N ARG A 86 11.29 14.51 -18.97
CA ARG A 86 11.59 13.29 -18.21
C ARG A 86 13.04 12.84 -18.40
N SER A 87 13.98 13.39 -17.62
CA SER A 87 15.30 12.80 -17.44
C SER A 87 15.26 11.70 -16.37
N ARG A 88 15.78 10.50 -16.68
CA ARG A 88 15.98 9.41 -15.71
C ARG A 88 16.79 9.92 -14.51
N VAL A 89 16.28 9.74 -13.28
CA VAL A 89 17.07 9.87 -12.06
C VAL A 89 17.12 8.52 -11.36
N ILE A 90 18.33 8.04 -11.13
CA ILE A 90 18.60 6.77 -10.44
C ILE A 90 18.50 7.02 -8.93
N GLY A 91 17.55 6.37 -8.27
CA GLY A 91 17.43 6.33 -6.82
C GLY A 91 17.48 4.89 -6.33
N ARG A 92 18.59 4.47 -5.70
CA ARG A 92 18.64 3.21 -4.95
C ARG A 92 17.74 3.35 -3.72
N SER A 93 16.63 2.62 -3.69
CA SER A 93 15.85 2.44 -2.45
C SER A 93 16.59 1.43 -1.57
N VAL A 94 16.90 1.82 -0.34
CA VAL A 94 17.31 0.90 0.73
C VAL A 94 16.03 0.50 1.47
N ASN A 95 15.90 -0.79 1.79
CA ASN A 95 14.68 -1.36 2.32
C ASN A 95 14.35 -0.85 3.74
N ASP A 96 13.09 -0.49 3.96
CA ASP A 96 12.50 -0.40 5.29
C ASP A 96 11.18 -1.17 5.37
N HIS A 97 11.16 -2.15 6.26
CA HIS A 97 10.01 -2.94 6.64
C HIS A 97 10.17 -3.29 8.12
N GLU A 98 9.25 -2.83 8.97
CA GLU A 98 8.37 -3.68 9.77
C GLU A 98 7.74 -2.90 10.94
N LYS A 99 6.43 -3.06 11.12
CA LYS A 99 5.82 -3.52 12.38
C LYS A 99 4.30 -3.46 12.33
N ASN A 100 3.66 -4.59 12.58
CA ASN A 100 2.47 -4.61 13.42
C ASN A 100 2.28 -6.01 14.03
N GLU A 101 2.60 -6.15 15.32
CA GLU A 101 1.81 -6.90 16.32
C GLU A 101 2.58 -6.91 17.66
N MET A 102 1.94 -6.45 18.73
CA MET A 102 2.32 -6.86 20.09
C MET A 102 1.06 -7.07 20.92
N SER A 103 0.98 -8.25 21.55
CA SER A 103 -0.18 -8.75 22.28
C SER A 103 -0.33 -8.12 23.66
N LEU A 104 -1.56 -7.78 24.05
CA LEU A 104 -1.89 -7.51 25.44
C LEU A 104 -2.16 -8.81 26.20
N VAL A 105 -1.37 -9.03 27.25
CA VAL A 105 -1.61 -10.03 28.29
C VAL A 105 -2.71 -9.51 29.22
N SER A 106 -3.61 -10.39 29.66
CA SER A 106 -4.51 -10.11 30.78
C SER A 106 -4.46 -11.29 31.74
N THR A 107 -4.10 -10.99 32.98
CA THR A 107 -3.90 -11.93 34.08
C THR A 107 -5.21 -12.36 34.71
N GLU A 108 -5.28 -13.62 35.15
CA GLU A 108 -6.38 -14.15 35.96
C GLU A 108 -6.32 -13.60 37.39
N SER A 109 -7.48 -13.42 38.02
CA SER A 109 -7.63 -13.22 39.47
C SER A 109 -8.95 -13.82 39.95
N GLU A 110 -8.89 -14.54 41.07
CA GLU A 110 -9.94 -15.43 41.58
C GLU A 110 -11.12 -14.70 42.27
N SER A 111 -12.32 -15.30 42.26
CA SER A 111 -13.29 -15.13 43.36
C SER A 111 -14.32 -16.28 43.45
N SER A 112 -13.99 -17.25 44.32
CA SER A 112 -14.86 -18.09 45.16
C SER A 112 -16.39 -18.26 44.91
N VAL A 113 -16.78 -19.55 44.77
CA VAL A 113 -17.76 -20.31 45.61
C VAL A 113 -19.20 -19.79 45.84
N SER A 114 -20.18 -20.60 45.43
CA SER A 114 -21.29 -21.06 46.31
C SER A 114 -21.95 -22.35 45.78
N GLU A 115 -22.05 -23.38 46.62
CA GLU A 115 -22.68 -24.68 46.31
C GLU A 115 -24.22 -24.62 46.34
N SER A 116 -24.88 -25.53 45.60
CA SER A 116 -26.02 -26.31 46.14
C SER A 116 -26.37 -27.52 45.26
N THR A 117 -26.76 -28.61 45.92
CA THR A 117 -27.09 -29.95 45.38
C THR A 117 -28.04 -30.64 46.38
N PRO A 118 -28.71 -31.77 46.06
CA PRO A 118 -29.43 -32.14 44.84
C PRO A 118 -30.82 -32.80 45.18
N ALA A 119 -31.26 -33.79 44.39
CA ALA A 119 -32.48 -34.65 44.50
C ALA A 119 -33.77 -34.07 43.87
N THR A 120 -34.68 -34.85 43.27
CA THR A 120 -34.98 -36.30 43.39
C THR A 120 -35.50 -36.87 42.03
N GLY A 121 -35.44 -38.20 41.81
CA GLY A 121 -36.08 -38.90 40.66
C GLY A 121 -37.59 -39.17 40.86
N PRO A 122 -38.25 -40.15 40.18
CA PRO A 122 -37.68 -41.26 39.39
C PRO A 122 -38.39 -41.55 38.02
N ALA A 123 -38.04 -42.72 37.45
CA ALA A 123 -38.36 -43.28 36.13
C ALA A 123 -39.83 -43.57 35.75
N THR A 124 -40.07 -43.69 34.43
CA THR A 124 -40.99 -44.69 33.83
C THR A 124 -40.48 -45.11 32.44
N ALA A 125 -40.69 -46.37 32.02
CA ALA A 125 -40.33 -46.90 30.70
C ALA A 125 -41.59 -47.35 29.92
N LEU A 126 -41.59 -47.22 28.58
CA LEU A 126 -42.58 -47.85 27.68
C LEU A 126 -41.98 -48.28 26.33
N THR A 127 -41.76 -49.59 26.23
CA THR A 127 -42.09 -50.57 25.17
C THR A 127 -42.06 -50.25 23.65
N VAL A 128 -41.48 -51.20 22.92
CA VAL A 128 -41.35 -51.37 21.44
C VAL A 128 -42.59 -52.06 20.84
N PRO A 129 -43.09 -51.68 19.63
CA PRO A 129 -42.98 -52.53 18.41
C PRO A 129 -42.96 -51.77 17.05
N ASP A 130 -42.68 -52.35 15.86
CA ASP A 130 -41.65 -53.32 15.41
C ASP A 130 -41.62 -53.39 13.84
N HIS A 131 -40.67 -54.15 13.27
CA HIS A 131 -40.62 -54.78 11.93
C HIS A 131 -40.32 -54.00 10.62
N THR A 132 -39.29 -54.54 9.93
CA THR A 132 -39.05 -54.71 8.46
C THR A 132 -38.88 -53.51 7.50
N ASN A 133 -37.65 -53.32 6.98
CA ASN A 133 -37.28 -53.81 5.61
C ASN A 133 -35.83 -53.51 5.17
N ALA A 134 -35.21 -54.52 4.52
CA ALA A 134 -34.12 -54.53 3.52
C ALA A 134 -32.87 -53.60 3.64
N PRO A 135 -31.64 -54.13 3.40
CA PRO A 135 -30.42 -53.32 3.34
C PRO A 135 -30.34 -52.51 2.04
N ARG A 136 -30.26 -51.18 2.14
CA ARG A 136 -29.81 -50.35 1.01
C ARG A 136 -28.29 -50.43 0.91
N ILE A 137 -27.83 -51.04 -0.18
CA ILE A 137 -26.42 -50.99 -0.61
C ILE A 137 -26.06 -49.52 -0.82
N PHE A 138 -25.19 -48.98 0.03
CA PHE A 138 -24.54 -47.70 -0.21
C PHE A 138 -23.40 -47.96 -1.19
N SER A 139 -23.57 -47.55 -2.44
CA SER A 139 -22.46 -47.43 -3.38
C SER A 139 -21.46 -46.44 -2.81
N GLN A 140 -20.24 -46.89 -2.48
CA GLN A 140 -19.15 -45.98 -2.19
C GLN A 140 -18.81 -45.21 -3.47
N GLU A 141 -19.05 -43.90 -3.46
CA GLU A 141 -18.39 -43.00 -4.39
C GLU A 141 -16.88 -43.11 -4.13
N ALA A 142 -16.16 -43.65 -5.10
CA ALA A 142 -14.71 -43.81 -4.99
C ALA A 142 -14.07 -42.43 -4.88
N SER A 143 -13.30 -42.19 -3.81
CA SER A 143 -12.52 -40.96 -3.69
C SER A 143 -11.44 -40.95 -4.76
N THR A 144 -11.66 -40.17 -5.82
CA THR A 144 -10.69 -39.97 -6.89
C THR A 144 -9.50 -39.17 -6.31
N GLN A 145 -8.48 -39.89 -5.85
CA GLN A 145 -7.18 -39.27 -5.58
C GLN A 145 -6.67 -38.66 -6.89
N PRO A 146 -6.06 -37.46 -6.87
CA PRO A 146 -5.42 -36.90 -8.05
C PRO A 146 -4.34 -37.86 -8.57
N SER A 147 -4.13 -37.91 -9.89
CA SER A 147 -3.04 -38.71 -10.45
C SER A 147 -1.69 -38.18 -9.98
N ASP A 148 -0.71 -39.09 -9.82
CA ASP A 148 0.66 -38.72 -9.43
C ASP A 148 1.28 -37.68 -10.39
N GLU A 149 0.88 -37.72 -11.66
CA GLU A 149 1.27 -36.78 -12.72
C GLU A 149 0.75 -35.36 -12.45
N PHE A 150 -0.53 -35.20 -12.04
CA PHE A 150 -1.06 -33.90 -11.62
C PHE A 150 -0.35 -33.38 -10.36
N MET A 151 -0.03 -34.26 -9.40
CA MET A 151 0.63 -33.86 -8.15
C MET A 151 2.08 -33.41 -8.34
N GLN A 152 2.73 -33.81 -9.44
CA GLN A 152 4.07 -33.38 -9.83
C GLN A 152 4.08 -31.98 -10.49
N ALA A 153 3.08 -31.67 -11.32
CA ALA A 153 2.92 -30.37 -11.95
C ALA A 153 2.26 -29.31 -11.04
N ALA A 154 1.37 -29.73 -10.13
CA ALA A 154 0.58 -28.78 -9.36
C ALA A 154 1.38 -28.01 -8.28
N PHE A 155 0.92 -26.80 -7.99
CA PHE A 155 1.42 -25.93 -6.93
C PHE A 155 0.35 -25.62 -5.86
N THR A 156 0.78 -25.55 -4.60
CA THR A 156 -0.05 -25.26 -3.44
C THR A 156 0.28 -23.86 -2.89
N PRO A 157 -0.70 -22.97 -2.63
CA PRO A 157 -0.44 -21.67 -2.06
C PRO A 157 0.13 -21.79 -0.64
N LEU A 158 1.35 -21.27 -0.43
CA LEU A 158 2.10 -21.42 0.82
C LEU A 158 1.34 -20.88 2.02
N ILE A 159 0.65 -19.74 1.85
CA ILE A 159 -0.14 -19.12 2.92
C ILE A 159 -1.36 -19.97 3.26
N GLY A 160 -2.10 -20.49 2.28
CA GLY A 160 -3.19 -21.43 2.49
C GLY A 160 -2.74 -22.68 3.26
N LEU A 161 -1.61 -23.27 2.85
CA LEU A 161 -1.02 -24.43 3.55
C LEU A 161 -0.61 -24.11 5.00
N SER A 162 0.01 -22.96 5.24
CA SER A 162 0.39 -22.50 6.59
C SER A 162 -0.81 -22.30 7.53
N ARG A 163 -2.02 -22.20 6.97
CA ARG A 163 -3.29 -21.97 7.68
C ARG A 163 -4.25 -23.16 7.61
N PHE A 164 -3.84 -24.28 7.00
CA PHE A 164 -4.69 -25.41 6.65
C PHE A 164 -5.55 -25.93 7.83
N THR A 165 -4.98 -25.96 9.04
CA THR A 165 -5.68 -26.39 10.27
C THR A 165 -6.89 -25.55 10.64
N PHE A 166 -6.89 -24.26 10.28
CA PHE A 166 -7.98 -23.33 10.58
C PHE A 166 -9.03 -23.28 9.47
N LEU A 167 -8.60 -23.52 8.23
CA LEU A 167 -9.41 -23.40 7.02
C LEU A 167 -10.21 -24.68 6.73
N TYR A 168 -9.61 -25.86 6.95
CA TYR A 168 -10.12 -27.13 6.42
C TYR A 168 -10.40 -28.22 7.45
N ILE A 169 -9.74 -28.21 8.62
CA ILE A 169 -10.01 -29.18 9.67
C ILE A 169 -11.25 -28.74 10.48
N ARG A 170 -12.38 -29.41 10.24
CA ARG A 170 -13.67 -29.10 10.90
C ARG A 170 -13.74 -29.59 12.35
N ASP A 171 -13.06 -30.68 12.67
CA ASP A 171 -12.96 -31.21 14.03
C ASP A 171 -12.03 -30.32 14.90
N PRO A 172 -12.55 -29.71 15.99
CA PRO A 172 -11.75 -28.90 16.90
C PRO A 172 -10.63 -29.67 17.61
N GLU A 173 -10.80 -30.97 17.88
CA GLU A 173 -9.83 -31.77 18.63
C GLU A 173 -8.66 -32.19 17.75
N LEU A 174 -8.95 -32.71 16.55
CA LEU A 174 -7.93 -32.93 15.53
C LEU A 174 -7.21 -31.63 15.16
N SER A 175 -7.93 -30.51 14.93
CA SER A 175 -7.30 -29.23 14.60
C SER A 175 -6.35 -28.75 15.70
N ARG A 176 -6.76 -28.84 16.97
CA ARG A 176 -5.90 -28.51 18.13
C ARG A 176 -4.65 -29.39 18.21
N SER A 177 -4.80 -30.69 17.91
CA SER A 177 -3.72 -31.68 17.94
C SER A 177 -2.69 -31.45 16.83
N VAL A 178 -3.16 -31.23 15.59
CA VAL A 178 -2.31 -30.87 14.45
C VAL A 178 -1.58 -29.55 14.72
N GLN A 179 -2.30 -28.51 15.16
CA GLN A 179 -1.70 -27.22 15.50
C GLN A 179 -0.58 -27.36 16.54
N LYS A 180 -0.84 -28.07 17.65
CA LYS A 180 0.12 -28.24 18.75
C LYS A 180 1.44 -28.88 18.29
N ARG A 181 1.38 -29.83 17.35
CA ARG A 181 2.54 -30.64 16.94
C ARG A 181 3.25 -30.14 15.68
N PHE A 182 2.54 -29.48 14.76
CA PHE A 182 3.06 -29.16 13.42
C PHE A 182 3.00 -27.67 13.03
N PHE A 183 2.32 -26.81 13.79
CA PHE A 183 2.19 -25.37 13.46
C PHE A 183 2.61 -24.42 14.59
N LYS A 184 2.44 -24.79 15.87
CA LYS A 184 2.86 -23.97 17.01
C LYS A 184 4.38 -23.74 17.05
N HIS A 185 4.79 -22.63 17.66
CA HIS A 185 6.19 -22.21 17.79
C HIS A 185 6.97 -22.15 16.46
N GLY A 186 6.28 -21.91 15.35
CA GLY A 186 6.89 -21.82 14.02
C GLY A 186 7.33 -23.15 13.42
N THR A 187 6.93 -24.30 13.99
CA THR A 187 7.29 -25.64 13.49
C THR A 187 6.92 -25.88 12.01
N PHE A 188 5.85 -25.28 11.51
CA PHE A 188 5.50 -25.28 10.09
C PHE A 188 6.57 -24.61 9.21
N TRP A 189 7.20 -23.54 9.71
CA TRP A 189 8.23 -22.79 8.97
C TRP A 189 9.64 -23.36 9.16
N ASN A 190 9.88 -24.07 10.26
CA ASN A 190 11.18 -24.67 10.61
C ASN A 190 11.40 -26.01 9.91
N ARG A 191 11.29 -26.00 8.58
CA ARG A 191 11.47 -27.15 7.67
C ARG A 191 11.76 -26.65 6.26
N PRO A 192 12.44 -27.45 5.40
CA PRO A 192 12.71 -27.09 4.02
C PRO A 192 11.41 -26.96 3.22
N TRP A 193 11.16 -25.76 2.69
CA TRP A 193 10.14 -25.46 1.69
C TRP A 193 10.81 -24.94 0.43
N ASN A 194 10.51 -25.56 -0.71
CA ASN A 194 10.94 -25.08 -2.02
C ASN A 194 9.95 -24.01 -2.46
N LEU A 195 10.36 -22.74 -2.42
CA LEU A 195 9.48 -21.62 -2.66
C LEU A 195 9.47 -21.26 -4.15
N TYR A 196 8.27 -21.10 -4.67
CA TYR A 196 8.00 -20.56 -6.00
C TYR A 196 7.16 -19.30 -5.86
N TYR A 197 7.21 -18.41 -6.84
CA TYR A 197 6.36 -17.23 -6.86
C TYR A 197 5.79 -16.95 -8.25
N VAL A 198 4.65 -16.27 -8.24
CA VAL A 198 3.97 -15.80 -9.45
C VAL A 198 3.63 -14.32 -9.27
N HIS A 199 3.97 -13.53 -10.29
CA HIS A 199 3.51 -12.16 -10.41
C HIS A 199 2.05 -12.14 -10.88
N VAL A 200 1.20 -11.40 -10.17
CA VAL A 200 -0.21 -11.21 -10.54
C VAL A 200 -0.60 -9.74 -10.52
N PRO A 201 -1.63 -9.35 -11.29
CA PRO A 201 -2.26 -8.05 -11.16
C PRO A 201 -2.65 -7.73 -9.71
N VAL A 202 -2.58 -6.45 -9.35
CA VAL A 202 -2.98 -5.96 -8.01
C VAL A 202 -4.43 -6.31 -7.66
N ARG A 203 -5.31 -6.40 -8.67
CA ARG A 203 -6.71 -6.86 -8.54
C ARG A 203 -6.88 -8.28 -8.00
N ILE A 204 -5.85 -9.13 -8.07
CA ILE A 204 -5.86 -10.51 -7.57
C ILE A 204 -5.19 -10.58 -6.19
N SER A 205 -4.00 -10.03 -6.08
CA SER A 205 -3.21 -10.00 -4.84
C SER A 205 -2.40 -8.70 -4.77
N PRO A 206 -2.25 -8.07 -3.58
CA PRO A 206 -1.46 -6.84 -3.43
C PRO A 206 0.04 -7.00 -3.68
N GLY A 207 0.52 -8.22 -3.96
CA GLY A 207 1.90 -8.53 -4.33
C GLY A 207 2.03 -9.99 -4.80
N PRO A 208 3.27 -10.45 -5.09
CA PRO A 208 3.53 -11.81 -5.58
C PRO A 208 2.91 -12.89 -4.68
N VAL A 209 2.30 -13.90 -5.30
CA VAL A 209 1.73 -15.05 -4.61
C VAL A 209 2.81 -16.12 -4.47
N LEU A 210 3.01 -16.62 -3.24
CA LEU A 210 3.99 -17.66 -2.94
C LEU A 210 3.36 -19.05 -2.96
N PHE A 211 4.06 -19.98 -3.59
CA PHE A 211 3.68 -21.38 -3.78
C PHE A 211 4.76 -22.33 -3.27
N VAL A 212 4.38 -23.57 -3.03
CA VAL A 212 5.25 -24.74 -2.88
C VAL A 212 4.75 -25.84 -3.82
N PRO A 213 5.60 -26.78 -4.29
CA PRO A 213 5.15 -27.93 -5.05
C PRO A 213 4.09 -28.73 -4.28
N THR A 214 3.00 -29.12 -4.94
CA THR A 214 1.88 -29.84 -4.29
C THR A 214 2.35 -31.17 -3.72
N LEU A 215 3.30 -31.86 -4.37
CA LEU A 215 3.96 -33.05 -3.83
C LEU A 215 4.63 -32.79 -2.46
N GLN A 216 5.28 -31.65 -2.26
CA GLN A 216 5.90 -31.29 -0.97
C GLN A 216 4.85 -30.94 0.09
N ALA A 217 3.74 -30.33 -0.31
CA ALA A 217 2.60 -30.05 0.56
C ALA A 217 1.86 -31.33 0.98
N GLN A 218 1.66 -32.28 0.06
CA GLN A 218 1.00 -33.55 0.34
C GLN A 218 1.86 -34.44 1.25
N ALA A 219 3.17 -34.56 0.99
CA ALA A 219 4.09 -35.28 1.87
C ALA A 219 4.10 -34.75 3.33
N PHE A 220 3.82 -33.45 3.52
CA PHE A 220 3.60 -32.87 4.85
C PHE A 220 2.26 -33.31 5.47
N LEU A 221 1.17 -33.33 4.71
CA LEU A 221 -0.10 -33.87 5.20
C LEU A 221 0.00 -35.37 5.51
N ASP A 222 0.69 -36.15 4.68
CA ASP A 222 0.91 -37.58 4.90
C ASP A 222 1.69 -37.84 6.20
N GLN A 223 2.69 -37.02 6.51
CA GLN A 223 3.37 -37.07 7.80
C GLN A 223 2.42 -36.80 8.97
N ILE A 224 1.49 -35.84 8.84
CA ILE A 224 0.47 -35.55 9.86
C ILE A 224 -0.50 -36.75 9.99
N ASN A 225 -0.94 -37.30 8.86
CA ASN A 225 -1.83 -38.45 8.74
C ASN A 225 -1.25 -39.67 9.47
N THR A 226 0.00 -40.04 9.15
CA THR A 226 0.72 -41.13 9.82
C THR A 226 0.94 -40.86 11.31
N THR A 227 1.23 -39.62 11.71
CA THR A 227 1.54 -39.29 13.12
C THR A 227 0.31 -39.27 14.02
N LEU A 228 -0.86 -38.92 13.48
CA LEU A 228 -2.10 -38.70 14.25
C LEU A 228 -3.23 -39.69 13.92
N GLY A 229 -3.03 -40.62 12.99
CA GLY A 229 -4.06 -41.58 12.57
C GLY A 229 -5.25 -40.91 11.86
N CYS A 230 -4.97 -39.89 11.04
CA CYS A 230 -6.00 -39.11 10.35
C CYS A 230 -5.82 -39.14 8.82
N ASN A 231 -6.75 -38.54 8.07
CA ASN A 231 -6.76 -38.55 6.60
C ASN A 231 -7.05 -37.15 6.04
N LEU A 232 -6.03 -36.29 6.06
CA LEU A 232 -6.02 -34.95 5.49
C LEU A 232 -5.49 -35.01 4.05
N SER A 233 -6.14 -34.30 3.13
CA SER A 233 -5.76 -34.16 1.73
C SER A 233 -5.85 -32.69 1.29
N LEU A 234 -5.27 -32.37 0.14
CA LEU A 234 -5.38 -31.07 -0.55
C LEU A 234 -6.58 -31.00 -1.53
N THR A 235 -7.24 -32.12 -1.85
CA THR A 235 -8.27 -32.23 -2.92
C THR A 235 -9.69 -32.52 -2.43
N GLY A 236 -9.97 -32.27 -1.15
CA GLY A 236 -11.28 -32.42 -0.53
C GLY A 236 -12.27 -31.26 -0.78
N PRO A 237 -13.53 -31.39 -0.34
CA PRO A 237 -14.57 -30.41 -0.62
C PRO A 237 -14.30 -29.05 0.03
N ASN A 238 -14.44 -27.96 -0.72
CA ASN A 238 -14.09 -26.57 -0.36
C ASN A 238 -12.58 -26.24 -0.43
N GLN A 239 -11.72 -27.17 -0.84
CA GLN A 239 -10.27 -26.97 -1.04
C GLN A 239 -9.91 -26.61 -2.49
N GLU A 240 -10.88 -26.13 -3.28
CA GLU A 240 -10.62 -25.62 -4.62
C GLU A 240 -9.55 -24.51 -4.53
N GLY A 241 -8.47 -24.65 -5.31
CA GLY A 241 -7.30 -23.74 -5.25
C GLY A 241 -6.16 -24.17 -4.32
N MET A 242 -6.29 -25.24 -3.53
CA MET A 242 -5.18 -25.76 -2.71
C MET A 242 -4.13 -26.57 -3.49
N ALA A 243 -4.49 -27.05 -4.67
CA ALA A 243 -3.58 -27.56 -5.69
C ALA A 243 -4.02 -26.99 -7.04
N ILE A 244 -3.15 -26.25 -7.72
CA ILE A 244 -3.41 -25.69 -9.05
C ILE A 244 -2.28 -26.04 -10.01
N CYS A 245 -2.62 -26.46 -11.24
CA CYS A 245 -1.66 -26.51 -12.34
C CYS A 245 -1.56 -25.13 -12.98
N LEU A 246 -0.34 -24.64 -13.23
CA LEU A 246 -0.10 -23.37 -13.95
C LEU A 246 0.64 -23.61 -15.28
N ASP A 247 1.23 -24.79 -15.40
CA ASP A 247 2.08 -25.33 -16.46
C ASP A 247 1.35 -25.45 -17.82
N ASP A 248 0.02 -25.41 -17.82
CA ASP A 248 -0.81 -25.38 -19.03
C ASP A 248 -0.64 -24.08 -19.84
N ILE A 249 0.03 -23.05 -19.30
CA ILE A 249 0.08 -21.69 -19.85
C ILE A 249 1.55 -21.26 -20.02
N SER A 250 2.13 -21.68 -21.14
CA SER A 250 3.55 -21.52 -21.48
C SER A 250 4.04 -20.08 -21.28
N GLY A 251 5.03 -19.85 -20.42
CA GLY A 251 5.61 -18.52 -20.19
C GLY A 251 5.01 -17.72 -19.02
N LEU A 252 4.05 -18.29 -18.28
CA LEU A 252 3.57 -17.79 -16.98
C LEU A 252 3.94 -18.72 -15.81
N ASP A 253 4.97 -19.54 -16.03
CA ASP A 253 5.42 -20.59 -15.14
C ASP A 253 5.86 -20.04 -13.77
N PRO A 254 5.54 -20.73 -12.64
CA PRO A 254 6.01 -20.35 -11.32
C PRO A 254 7.54 -20.27 -11.26
N VAL A 255 8.06 -19.11 -10.88
CA VAL A 255 9.50 -18.87 -10.82
C VAL A 255 10.04 -19.40 -9.49
N PHE A 256 11.04 -20.29 -9.56
CA PHE A 256 11.71 -20.79 -8.35
C PHE A 256 12.45 -19.65 -7.64
N LEU A 257 12.11 -19.43 -6.37
CA LEU A 257 12.66 -18.36 -5.54
C LEU A 257 13.86 -18.82 -4.72
N GLY A 258 13.88 -20.10 -4.33
CA GLY A 258 14.88 -20.67 -3.43
C GLY A 258 14.27 -21.59 -2.37
N GLN A 259 15.12 -22.18 -1.53
CA GLN A 259 14.69 -23.02 -0.42
C GLN A 259 14.71 -22.25 0.90
N SER A 260 13.59 -22.27 1.62
CA SER A 260 13.42 -21.68 2.95
C SER A 260 13.50 -22.76 4.03
N ASN A 261 14.21 -22.50 5.13
CA ASN A 261 14.27 -23.40 6.29
C ASN A 261 13.69 -22.80 7.59
N SER A 262 13.30 -21.53 7.56
CA SER A 262 12.68 -20.80 8.66
C SER A 262 11.74 -19.71 8.13
N ARG A 263 10.91 -19.12 9.00
CA ARG A 263 10.05 -17.99 8.61
C ARG A 263 10.88 -16.81 8.10
N ARG A 264 12.02 -16.54 8.75
CA ARG A 264 12.96 -15.47 8.37
C ARG A 264 13.56 -15.70 6.98
N ASP A 265 13.90 -16.94 6.64
CA ASP A 265 14.43 -17.25 5.30
C ASP A 265 13.37 -17.01 4.22
N LYS A 266 12.12 -17.42 4.47
CA LYS A 266 10.99 -17.10 3.59
C LYS A 266 10.81 -15.59 3.42
N ASP A 267 10.95 -14.81 4.49
CA ASP A 267 10.79 -13.35 4.45
C ASP A 267 11.95 -12.69 3.69
N ASN A 268 13.19 -13.13 3.92
CA ASN A 268 14.37 -12.71 3.15
C ASN A 268 14.22 -13.04 1.65
N LEU A 269 13.86 -14.28 1.31
CA LEU A 269 13.63 -14.73 -0.06
C LEU A 269 12.52 -13.92 -0.74
N ARG A 270 11.41 -13.64 -0.03
CA ARG A 270 10.34 -12.79 -0.55
C ARG A 270 10.83 -11.36 -0.85
N ALA A 271 11.73 -10.81 -0.05
CA ALA A 271 12.32 -9.49 -0.26
C ALA A 271 13.27 -9.42 -1.48
N LEU A 272 13.72 -10.56 -2.03
CA LEU A 272 14.46 -10.61 -3.29
C LEU A 272 13.54 -10.50 -4.52
N ILE A 273 12.22 -10.67 -4.37
CA ILE A 273 11.29 -10.52 -5.50
C ILE A 273 11.18 -9.03 -5.82
N HIS A 274 11.71 -8.63 -6.98
CA HIS A 274 11.64 -7.25 -7.43
C HIS A 274 10.19 -6.76 -7.51
N PRO A 275 9.87 -5.57 -6.94
CA PRO A 275 8.57 -4.94 -7.16
C PRO A 275 8.37 -4.70 -8.65
N LEU A 276 7.18 -5.03 -9.16
CA LEU A 276 6.79 -4.67 -10.51
C LEU A 276 6.74 -3.15 -10.62
N SER A 277 7.31 -2.62 -11.71
CA SER A 277 7.17 -1.19 -12.04
C SER A 277 5.69 -0.83 -12.19
N VAL A 278 5.33 0.39 -11.82
CA VAL A 278 3.96 0.94 -11.94
C VAL A 278 3.43 0.82 -13.39
N ASN A 279 4.33 0.82 -14.37
CA ASN A 279 4.03 0.48 -15.76
C ASN A 279 3.97 -1.05 -15.95
N TRP A 280 2.98 -1.71 -15.35
CA TRP A 280 2.54 -3.06 -15.74
C TRP A 280 1.77 -3.02 -17.06
N GLN A 281 2.30 -2.29 -18.05
CA GLN A 281 1.81 -2.33 -19.42
C GLN A 281 2.36 -3.60 -20.07
N ASP A 282 1.46 -4.54 -20.29
CA ASP A 282 1.48 -5.39 -21.49
C ASP A 282 2.59 -6.45 -21.57
N TRP A 283 2.70 -7.26 -20.50
CA TRP A 283 2.94 -8.69 -20.75
C TRP A 283 1.67 -9.40 -21.22
N THR A 284 0.48 -8.96 -20.80
CA THR A 284 -0.80 -9.59 -21.17
C THR A 284 -1.12 -9.50 -22.67
N GLU A 285 -0.62 -8.48 -23.39
CA GLU A 285 -0.70 -8.43 -24.86
C GLU A 285 0.10 -9.54 -25.57
N ARG A 286 1.02 -10.20 -24.86
CA ARG A 286 1.85 -11.29 -25.42
C ARG A 286 1.16 -12.65 -25.38
N PHE A 287 -0.03 -12.72 -24.80
CA PHE A 287 -0.80 -13.95 -24.60
C PHE A 287 -2.25 -13.74 -25.02
N GLU A 288 -2.92 -14.80 -25.45
CA GLU A 288 -4.34 -14.73 -25.79
C GLU A 288 -5.19 -14.34 -24.56
N PRO A 289 -6.20 -13.47 -24.70
CA PRO A 289 -7.00 -12.98 -23.57
C PRO A 289 -7.66 -14.09 -22.73
N ASP A 290 -8.04 -15.21 -23.36
CA ASP A 290 -8.62 -16.36 -22.67
C ASP A 290 -7.58 -17.11 -21.81
N LEU A 291 -6.32 -17.23 -22.25
CA LEU A 291 -5.23 -17.80 -21.46
C LEU A 291 -4.89 -16.93 -20.24
N VAL A 292 -4.85 -15.61 -20.44
CA VAL A 292 -4.68 -14.65 -19.34
C VAL A 292 -5.81 -14.80 -18.33
N ARG A 293 -7.07 -14.91 -18.78
CA ARG A 293 -8.22 -15.12 -17.89
C ARG A 293 -8.14 -16.43 -17.13
N GLU A 294 -7.76 -17.54 -17.78
CA GLU A 294 -7.62 -18.84 -17.14
C GLU A 294 -6.52 -18.83 -16.06
N PHE A 295 -5.35 -18.28 -16.38
CA PHE A 295 -4.26 -18.05 -15.42
C PHE A 295 -4.73 -17.24 -14.22
N GLU A 296 -5.39 -16.11 -14.49
CA GLU A 296 -5.91 -15.26 -13.42
C GLU A 296 -6.91 -16.00 -12.54
N ASP A 297 -7.80 -16.80 -13.11
CA ASP A 297 -8.85 -17.51 -12.37
C ASP A 297 -8.28 -18.68 -11.57
N LYS A 298 -7.26 -19.39 -12.09
CA LYS A 298 -6.44 -20.37 -11.35
C LYS A 298 -5.77 -19.72 -10.13
N VAL A 299 -5.09 -18.58 -10.30
CA VAL A 299 -4.41 -17.92 -9.16
C VAL A 299 -5.39 -17.23 -8.20
N LYS A 300 -6.50 -16.65 -8.68
CA LYS A 300 -7.60 -16.18 -7.82
C LYS A 300 -8.14 -17.31 -6.94
N SER A 301 -8.33 -18.50 -7.50
CA SER A 301 -8.77 -19.68 -6.76
C SER A 301 -7.82 -20.01 -5.60
N ALA A 302 -6.49 -20.05 -5.85
CA ALA A 302 -5.50 -20.27 -4.79
C ALA A 302 -5.41 -19.14 -3.74
N VAL A 303 -5.65 -17.89 -4.14
CA VAL A 303 -5.74 -16.75 -3.22
C VAL A 303 -7.01 -16.82 -2.36
N GLU A 304 -8.16 -17.21 -2.92
CA GLU A 304 -9.41 -17.43 -2.17
C GLU A 304 -9.33 -18.66 -1.24
N ALA A 305 -8.64 -19.72 -1.66
CA ALA A 305 -8.32 -20.87 -0.81
C ALA A 305 -7.54 -20.46 0.45
N SER A 306 -6.73 -19.41 0.36
CA SER A 306 -5.89 -18.91 1.46
C SER A 306 -6.62 -17.95 2.44
N LYS A 307 -7.89 -17.60 2.17
CA LYS A 307 -8.68 -16.64 2.97
C LYS A 307 -9.59 -17.34 3.98
N ASP A 308 -9.85 -16.67 5.11
CA ASP A 308 -10.81 -17.16 6.10
C ASP A 308 -12.24 -17.16 5.53
N LYS A 309 -12.75 -18.35 5.19
CA LYS A 309 -14.14 -18.50 4.78
C LYS A 309 -15.06 -18.27 6.01
N PRO A 310 -16.08 -17.39 5.94
CA PRO A 310 -16.94 -17.09 7.07
C PRO A 310 -17.71 -18.34 7.53
N ARG A 311 -17.54 -18.73 8.79
CA ARG A 311 -18.06 -20.00 9.36
C ARG A 311 -19.60 -20.12 9.37
N THR A 312 -20.34 -19.03 9.11
CA THR A 312 -21.81 -19.02 9.02
C THR A 312 -22.31 -18.08 7.92
N LYS A 313 -23.49 -18.37 7.36
CA LYS A 313 -24.18 -17.48 6.40
C LYS A 313 -24.41 -16.07 6.98
N SER A 314 -24.73 -15.98 8.27
CA SER A 314 -24.90 -14.71 8.99
C SER A 314 -23.61 -13.89 9.07
N ALA A 315 -22.46 -14.53 9.33
CA ALA A 315 -21.16 -13.85 9.32
C ALA A 315 -20.80 -13.31 7.93
N LYS A 316 -21.10 -14.07 6.85
CA LYS A 316 -20.92 -13.62 5.46
C LYS A 316 -21.78 -12.37 5.17
N ALA A 317 -23.10 -12.45 5.40
CA ALA A 317 -24.02 -11.35 5.17
C ALA A 317 -23.67 -10.09 6.00
N LYS A 318 -23.21 -10.27 7.25
CA LYS A 318 -22.75 -9.16 8.10
C LYS A 318 -21.47 -8.50 7.57
N GLY A 319 -20.56 -9.27 6.97
CA GLY A 319 -19.38 -8.75 6.27
C GLY A 319 -19.74 -7.99 5.00
N GLU A 320 -20.61 -8.54 4.17
CA GLU A 320 -21.10 -7.92 2.94
C GLU A 320 -21.88 -6.62 3.22
N TRP A 321 -22.78 -6.63 4.20
CA TRP A 321 -23.50 -5.42 4.64
C TRP A 321 -22.54 -4.33 5.13
N LYS A 322 -21.54 -4.70 5.96
CA LYS A 322 -20.51 -3.75 6.40
C LYS A 322 -19.75 -3.15 5.22
N ARG A 323 -19.36 -3.96 4.23
CA ARG A 323 -18.68 -3.48 3.00
C ARG A 323 -19.56 -2.50 2.22
N GLN A 324 -20.82 -2.83 1.99
CA GLN A 324 -21.76 -1.95 1.26
C GLN A 324 -22.02 -0.62 2.00
N GLN A 325 -22.20 -0.64 3.33
CA GLN A 325 -22.36 0.57 4.13
C GLN A 325 -21.10 1.44 4.09
N HIS A 326 -19.93 0.80 4.14
CA HIS A 326 -18.65 1.47 4.04
C HIS A 326 -18.45 2.13 2.67
N GLU A 327 -18.73 1.42 1.58
CA GLU A 327 -18.65 1.92 0.21
C GLU A 327 -19.59 3.13 -0.02
N LYS A 328 -20.87 3.01 0.37
CA LYS A 328 -21.83 4.14 0.31
C LYS A 328 -21.40 5.36 1.12
N LYS A 329 -20.78 5.15 2.29
CA LYS A 329 -20.28 6.24 3.14
C LYS A 329 -19.21 7.05 2.42
N TRP A 330 -18.25 6.38 1.77
CA TRP A 330 -17.11 7.06 1.12
C TRP A 330 -17.45 7.58 -0.28
N GLU A 331 -18.33 6.92 -1.02
CA GLU A 331 -18.99 7.50 -2.20
C GLU A 331 -19.61 8.86 -1.82
N SER A 332 -20.47 8.90 -0.79
CA SER A 332 -21.10 10.15 -0.33
C SER A 332 -20.10 11.18 0.20
N ALA A 333 -19.00 10.75 0.83
CA ALA A 333 -17.92 11.63 1.29
C ALA A 333 -17.21 12.30 0.11
N LEU A 334 -16.92 11.55 -0.95
CA LEU A 334 -16.33 12.03 -2.19
C LEU A 334 -17.23 13.07 -2.89
N LEU A 335 -18.55 12.84 -2.92
CA LEU A 335 -19.49 13.82 -3.48
C LEU A 335 -19.51 15.11 -2.66
N ARG A 336 -19.57 15.04 -1.32
CA ARG A 336 -19.50 16.24 -0.45
C ARG A 336 -18.19 17.00 -0.64
N ALA A 337 -17.06 16.30 -0.72
CA ALA A 337 -15.76 16.89 -0.99
C ALA A 337 -15.73 17.62 -2.35
N GLN A 338 -16.29 17.03 -3.42
CA GLN A 338 -16.45 17.71 -4.71
C GLN A 338 -17.29 19.00 -4.58
N SER A 339 -18.40 18.97 -3.83
CA SER A 339 -19.23 20.17 -3.61
C SER A 339 -18.51 21.25 -2.78
N TYR A 340 -17.69 20.86 -1.79
CA TYR A 340 -16.85 21.79 -1.03
C TYR A 340 -15.82 22.49 -1.92
N PHE A 341 -15.23 21.81 -2.91
CA PHE A 341 -14.36 22.40 -3.93
C PHE A 341 -15.13 23.14 -5.04
N GLY A 342 -16.47 23.10 -5.04
CA GLY A 342 -17.30 23.67 -6.09
C GLY A 342 -17.27 22.88 -7.41
N VAL A 343 -16.66 21.69 -7.46
CA VAL A 343 -16.59 20.82 -8.66
C VAL A 343 -17.98 20.38 -9.13
N ARG A 344 -18.91 20.20 -8.18
CA ARG A 344 -20.32 19.86 -8.45
C ARG A 344 -21.24 20.80 -7.67
N PRO A 345 -22.55 20.85 -7.97
CA PRO A 345 -23.53 21.62 -7.19
C PRO A 345 -23.51 21.28 -5.68
N PRO A 346 -23.98 22.20 -4.81
CA PRO A 346 -24.05 21.94 -3.37
C PRO A 346 -24.80 20.64 -3.03
N PHE A 347 -24.18 19.80 -2.21
CA PHE A 347 -24.76 18.55 -1.74
C PHE A 347 -25.72 18.83 -0.59
N ALA A 348 -27.00 18.48 -0.73
CA ALA A 348 -27.99 18.65 0.33
C ALA A 348 -27.91 17.52 1.35
N ASP A 349 -27.57 17.86 2.60
CA ASP A 349 -27.44 16.89 3.70
C ASP A 349 -28.74 16.07 3.87
N GLY A 350 -28.61 14.74 3.90
CA GLY A 350 -29.73 13.82 4.17
C GLY A 350 -30.61 13.44 2.98
N THR A 351 -30.33 13.90 1.75
CA THR A 351 -31.08 13.47 0.55
C THR A 351 -30.19 12.80 -0.49
N ASP A 352 -30.57 11.60 -0.95
CA ASP A 352 -29.98 10.92 -2.13
C ASP A 352 -30.23 11.66 -3.47
N ALA A 353 -30.84 12.86 -3.42
CA ALA A 353 -31.53 13.51 -4.53
C ALA A 353 -30.62 14.03 -5.65
N TYR A 354 -29.30 14.12 -5.46
CA TYR A 354 -28.34 14.51 -6.50
C TYR A 354 -27.14 13.56 -6.61
N ARG A 355 -27.45 12.26 -6.72
CA ARG A 355 -26.56 11.23 -7.28
C ARG A 355 -26.47 11.28 -8.83
N GLY A 356 -26.74 12.43 -9.43
CA GLY A 356 -26.46 12.66 -10.84
C GLY A 356 -24.95 12.68 -11.12
N GLU A 357 -24.57 12.39 -12.35
CA GLU A 357 -23.19 12.49 -12.82
C GLU A 357 -22.65 13.90 -12.53
N ALA A 358 -21.39 13.97 -12.07
CA ALA A 358 -20.73 15.26 -11.95
C ALA A 358 -20.57 15.85 -13.37
N PRO A 359 -20.84 17.16 -13.59
CA PRO A 359 -20.50 17.78 -14.85
C PRO A 359 -18.99 17.64 -15.08
N GLN A 360 -18.60 17.08 -16.23
CA GLN A 360 -17.21 16.78 -16.53
C GLN A 360 -16.31 18.01 -16.34
N VAL A 361 -15.25 17.85 -15.53
CA VAL A 361 -14.36 18.97 -15.20
C VAL A 361 -13.47 19.31 -16.38
N ASN A 362 -13.67 20.51 -16.94
CA ASN A 362 -12.67 21.16 -17.78
C ASN A 362 -11.64 21.84 -16.87
N VAL A 363 -10.41 21.31 -16.87
CA VAL A 363 -9.33 21.76 -15.98
C VAL A 363 -8.78 23.15 -16.32
N LEU A 364 -9.10 23.70 -17.49
CA LEU A 364 -8.65 25.01 -17.95
C LEU A 364 -9.58 26.15 -17.49
N LEU A 365 -10.80 25.84 -17.04
CA LEU A 365 -11.80 26.80 -16.60
C LEU A 365 -11.97 26.78 -15.07
N ALA A 366 -12.22 27.96 -14.47
CA ALA A 366 -12.64 28.05 -13.07
C ALA A 366 -13.99 27.35 -12.88
N SER A 367 -14.22 26.79 -11.68
CA SER A 367 -15.44 26.01 -11.48
C SER A 367 -16.70 26.88 -11.56
N LYS A 368 -17.75 26.34 -12.17
CA LYS A 368 -19.04 27.03 -12.38
C LYS A 368 -19.89 27.11 -11.11
N CYS A 369 -19.66 26.23 -10.14
CA CYS A 369 -20.37 26.24 -8.86
C CYS A 369 -19.47 26.84 -7.75
N PRO A 370 -20.00 27.71 -6.88
CA PRO A 370 -19.23 28.23 -5.76
C PRO A 370 -18.95 27.12 -4.71
N PRO A 371 -17.76 27.12 -4.07
CA PRO A 371 -17.44 26.25 -2.94
C PRO A 371 -18.53 26.19 -1.87
N GLN A 372 -19.13 25.01 -1.64
CA GLN A 372 -20.24 24.86 -0.70
C GLN A 372 -19.80 25.20 0.73
N GLY A 373 -20.32 26.29 1.28
CA GLY A 373 -20.00 26.75 2.64
C GLY A 373 -18.58 27.32 2.79
N ALA A 374 -17.80 27.39 1.71
CA ALA A 374 -16.41 27.82 1.67
C ALA A 374 -15.56 27.32 2.87
N PRO A 375 -15.31 26.01 3.00
CA PRO A 375 -14.50 25.48 4.09
C PRO A 375 -13.00 25.77 3.89
N VAL A 376 -12.24 25.56 4.95
CA VAL A 376 -10.78 25.41 4.89
C VAL A 376 -10.44 23.94 5.13
N PHE A 377 -9.71 23.35 4.21
CA PHE A 377 -9.16 22.01 4.37
C PHE A 377 -7.83 22.10 5.11
N ILE A 378 -7.70 21.32 6.18
CA ILE A 378 -6.44 21.18 6.92
C ILE A 378 -6.08 19.71 6.91
N SER A 379 -4.94 19.36 6.33
CA SER A 379 -4.35 18.02 6.50
C SER A 379 -3.35 18.02 7.63
N VAL A 380 -3.32 16.93 8.39
CA VAL A 380 -2.30 16.64 9.38
C VAL A 380 -1.70 15.26 9.17
N ASP A 381 -0.44 15.12 9.56
CA ASP A 381 0.33 13.88 9.60
C ASP A 381 1.27 13.93 10.82
N VAL A 382 1.55 12.79 11.45
CA VAL A 382 2.33 12.70 12.69
C VAL A 382 3.36 11.58 12.67
N GLU A 383 4.64 11.95 12.77
CA GLU A 383 5.74 10.99 12.95
C GLU A 383 6.09 10.78 14.43
N LEU A 384 6.43 9.54 14.76
CA LEU A 384 6.77 9.06 16.10
C LEU A 384 8.12 8.34 16.08
N ASN A 385 8.81 8.26 17.22
CA ASN A 385 9.99 7.40 17.38
C ASN A 385 9.63 5.90 17.16
N GLU A 386 10.25 5.26 16.17
CA GLU A 386 10.04 3.85 15.79
C GLU A 386 10.37 2.81 16.90
N LEU A 387 11.14 3.25 17.92
CA LEU A 387 11.51 2.46 19.09
C LEU A 387 10.65 2.79 20.33
N ASN A 388 9.97 3.94 20.35
CA ASN A 388 9.12 4.37 21.45
C ASN A 388 7.94 5.23 20.95
N PRO A 389 6.79 4.61 20.60
CA PRO A 389 5.62 5.32 20.06
C PRO A 389 4.98 6.37 20.98
N HIS A 390 5.47 6.56 22.21
CA HIS A 390 5.07 7.68 23.07
C HIS A 390 5.85 8.97 22.82
N GLN A 391 6.93 8.93 22.02
CA GLN A 391 7.75 10.10 21.68
C GLN A 391 7.38 10.63 20.30
N LEU A 392 6.61 11.71 20.30
CA LEU A 392 6.28 12.53 19.13
C LEU A 392 7.53 13.23 18.59
N THR A 393 7.89 13.02 17.32
CA THR A 393 9.06 13.66 16.70
C THR A 393 8.67 14.85 15.83
N GLU A 394 7.67 14.70 14.95
CA GLU A 394 7.26 15.71 13.98
C GLU A 394 5.74 15.78 13.85
N VAL A 395 5.23 16.97 13.47
CA VAL A 395 3.84 17.19 13.07
C VAL A 395 3.81 17.98 11.77
N GLY A 396 3.16 17.41 10.76
CA GLY A 396 2.89 18.05 9.48
C GLY A 396 1.52 18.71 9.48
N ILE A 397 1.44 19.90 8.91
CA ILE A 397 0.17 20.63 8.78
C ILE A 397 0.15 21.29 7.40
N SER A 398 -0.85 20.99 6.57
CA SER A 398 -1.07 21.67 5.29
C SER A 398 -2.48 22.23 5.19
N VAL A 399 -2.62 23.43 4.63
CA VAL A 399 -3.85 24.23 4.63
C VAL A 399 -4.21 24.65 3.21
N LEU A 400 -5.45 24.42 2.82
CA LEU A 400 -6.04 24.91 1.57
C LEU A 400 -7.39 25.60 1.87
N ASP A 401 -7.46 26.92 1.68
CA ASP A 401 -8.71 27.68 1.80
C ASP A 401 -9.44 27.63 0.45
N THR A 402 -10.68 27.15 0.42
CA THR A 402 -11.47 27.07 -0.82
C THR A 402 -11.76 28.44 -1.46
N LEU A 403 -11.58 29.54 -0.73
CA LEU A 403 -11.69 30.89 -1.29
C LEU A 403 -10.48 31.28 -2.16
N ASP A 404 -9.29 30.70 -1.93
CA ASP A 404 -8.11 30.95 -2.76
C ASP A 404 -8.26 30.33 -4.16
N ILE A 405 -8.93 29.17 -4.23
CA ILE A 405 -9.15 28.45 -5.49
C ILE A 405 -10.49 28.77 -6.17
N LYS A 406 -11.40 29.51 -5.53
CA LYS A 406 -12.79 29.76 -6.01
C LYS A 406 -12.85 30.27 -7.46
N ASN A 407 -11.95 31.17 -7.83
CA ASN A 407 -11.90 31.79 -9.16
C ASN A 407 -10.76 31.24 -10.03
N LEU A 408 -10.09 30.18 -9.58
CA LEU A 408 -8.92 29.59 -10.22
C LEU A 408 -9.34 28.31 -10.94
N SER A 409 -8.90 28.12 -12.19
CA SER A 409 -9.07 26.84 -12.88
C SER A 409 -8.23 25.75 -12.19
N PRO A 410 -8.67 24.47 -12.14
CA PRO A 410 -7.89 23.41 -11.52
C PRO A 410 -6.44 23.31 -12.05
N GLY A 411 -6.25 23.57 -13.33
CA GLY A 411 -5.03 23.23 -14.07
C GLY A 411 -4.91 21.72 -14.29
N ASP A 412 -4.06 21.31 -15.22
CA ASP A 412 -3.80 19.88 -15.44
C ASP A 412 -3.44 19.20 -14.12
N HIS A 413 -4.12 18.09 -13.85
CA HIS A 413 -4.04 17.32 -12.62
C HIS A 413 -4.30 18.08 -11.29
N GLY A 414 -4.92 19.26 -11.34
CA GLY A 414 -5.14 20.11 -10.16
C GLY A 414 -3.97 21.02 -9.79
N THR A 415 -2.96 21.12 -10.65
CA THR A 415 -1.70 21.84 -10.38
C THR A 415 -1.85 23.31 -9.99
N ASN A 416 -2.91 24.01 -10.40
CA ASN A 416 -3.15 25.38 -9.95
C ASN A 416 -3.71 25.40 -8.52
N TRP A 417 -4.67 24.54 -8.20
CA TRP A 417 -5.22 24.43 -6.84
C TRP A 417 -4.18 23.94 -5.82
N VAL A 418 -3.30 23.03 -6.26
CA VAL A 418 -2.20 22.48 -5.44
C VAL A 418 -1.15 23.55 -5.09
N ARG A 419 -1.00 24.62 -5.89
CA ARG A 419 -0.10 25.76 -5.57
C ARG A 419 -0.59 26.59 -4.40
N GLU A 420 -1.91 26.69 -4.19
CA GLU A 420 -2.52 27.43 -3.09
C GLU A 420 -2.43 26.70 -1.72
N ILE A 421 -1.91 25.46 -1.70
CA ILE A 421 -1.66 24.73 -0.46
C ILE A 421 -0.47 25.35 0.27
N ARG A 422 -0.71 25.81 1.51
CA ARG A 422 0.31 26.32 2.44
C ARG A 422 0.69 25.23 3.42
N SER A 423 1.98 24.92 3.54
CA SER A 423 2.47 23.77 4.30
C SER A 423 3.40 24.21 5.43
N HIS A 424 3.34 23.49 6.53
CA HIS A 424 4.13 23.73 7.75
C HIS A 424 4.64 22.40 8.30
N HIS A 425 5.84 22.44 8.86
CA HIS A 425 6.48 21.30 9.46
C HIS A 425 7.00 21.69 10.85
N LEU A 426 6.45 21.05 11.88
CA LEU A 426 6.85 21.25 13.27
C LEU A 426 7.71 20.07 13.72
N ARG A 427 8.90 20.31 14.27
CA ARG A 427 9.74 19.26 14.87
C ARG A 427 9.91 19.51 16.37
N VAL A 428 9.74 18.46 17.17
CA VAL A 428 9.75 18.54 18.63
C VAL A 428 11.19 18.75 19.13
N THR A 429 11.46 19.89 19.80
CA THR A 429 12.80 20.30 20.23
C THR A 429 13.52 19.22 21.04
N GLU A 430 12.81 18.61 21.99
CA GLU A 430 13.31 17.59 22.92
C GLU A 430 13.67 16.29 22.19
N HIS A 431 12.96 15.98 21.09
CA HIS A 431 13.13 14.77 20.30
C HIS A 431 13.85 15.00 18.96
N ARG A 432 14.35 16.21 18.69
CA ARG A 432 15.01 16.58 17.42
C ARG A 432 16.26 15.75 17.05
N HIS A 433 16.82 15.03 18.03
CA HIS A 433 17.98 14.15 17.85
C HIS A 433 17.57 12.73 17.38
N ILE A 434 16.27 12.43 17.40
CA ILE A 434 15.71 11.18 16.91
C ILE A 434 15.51 11.32 15.39
N VAL A 435 15.96 10.30 14.67
CA VAL A 435 15.77 10.08 13.23
C VAL A 435 15.46 8.59 13.08
N ASN A 436 14.32 8.25 12.48
CA ASN A 436 13.95 6.86 12.25
C ASN A 436 14.78 6.30 11.08
N HIS A 437 15.26 5.07 11.20
CA HIS A 437 16.20 4.48 10.24
C HIS A 437 16.22 2.94 10.24
N ARG A 438 15.36 2.27 11.04
CA ARG A 438 15.38 0.82 11.22
C ARG A 438 14.14 0.11 10.66
N PHE A 439 13.01 0.81 10.65
CA PHE A 439 11.73 0.35 10.15
C PHE A 439 11.08 1.37 9.18
N CYS A 440 11.64 2.58 9.12
CA CYS A 440 11.17 3.72 8.36
C CYS A 440 12.32 4.75 8.21
N SER A 441 12.88 4.94 7.01
CA SER A 441 13.92 5.93 6.73
C SER A 441 13.35 7.36 6.70
N SER A 442 13.29 8.03 7.84
CA SER A 442 12.75 9.39 7.90
C SER A 442 13.70 10.44 7.31
N CYS A 443 13.11 11.53 6.78
CA CYS A 443 13.84 12.63 6.15
C CYS A 443 13.51 13.98 6.85
N PRO A 444 13.71 14.09 8.18
CA PRO A 444 13.19 15.20 8.99
C PRO A 444 13.76 16.58 8.64
N ASP A 445 14.96 16.60 8.03
CA ASP A 445 15.65 17.82 7.61
C ASP A 445 15.34 18.20 6.13
N LYS A 446 14.45 17.47 5.45
CA LYS A 446 14.11 17.66 4.03
C LYS A 446 12.64 18.06 3.81
N PHE A 447 12.15 19.01 4.59
CA PHE A 447 10.86 19.63 4.31
C PHE A 447 10.93 20.43 3.00
N GLY A 448 10.13 20.04 2.00
CA GLY A 448 10.23 20.56 0.64
C GLY A 448 9.43 21.83 0.36
N PHE A 449 8.63 22.29 1.32
CA PHE A 449 7.59 23.31 1.12
C PHE A 449 7.71 24.53 2.04
N GLY A 450 8.87 24.71 2.69
CA GLY A 450 9.14 25.83 3.60
C GLY A 450 10.28 25.50 4.58
N GLU A 451 10.24 26.09 5.76
CA GLU A 451 11.20 25.85 6.84
C GLU A 451 10.57 25.00 7.96
N THR A 452 11.39 24.18 8.63
CA THR A 452 10.99 23.40 9.80
C THR A 452 11.01 24.28 11.06
N GLU A 453 9.86 24.45 11.73
CA GLU A 453 9.75 25.16 13.01
C GLU A 453 10.09 24.21 14.18
N LEU A 454 10.97 24.62 15.09
CA LEU A 454 11.26 23.87 16.31
C LEU A 454 10.27 24.25 17.42
N VAL A 455 9.57 23.26 17.97
CA VAL A 455 8.52 23.47 18.98
C VAL A 455 8.79 22.59 20.19
N ASN A 456 8.79 23.17 21.39
CA ASN A 456 8.89 22.39 22.63
C ASN A 456 7.65 21.51 22.81
N LEU A 457 7.82 20.25 23.23
CA LEU A 457 6.78 19.24 23.39
C LEU A 457 5.56 19.75 24.16
N ALA A 458 5.80 20.47 25.27
CA ALA A 458 4.76 21.06 26.11
C ALA A 458 3.87 22.12 25.40
N ASN A 459 4.33 22.66 24.28
CA ASN A 459 3.62 23.66 23.48
C ASN A 459 3.05 23.10 22.17
N VAL A 460 3.35 21.85 21.78
CA VAL A 460 2.95 21.30 20.47
C VAL A 460 1.44 21.39 20.26
N GLY A 461 0.63 20.93 21.22
CA GLY A 461 -0.83 20.97 21.08
C GLY A 461 -1.38 22.39 20.87
N ARG A 462 -0.83 23.38 21.59
CA ARG A 462 -1.17 24.80 21.43
C ARG A 462 -0.70 25.36 20.08
N THR A 463 0.47 24.93 19.60
CA THR A 463 0.99 25.36 18.29
C THR A 463 0.14 24.78 17.16
N VAL A 464 -0.29 23.52 17.25
CA VAL A 464 -1.25 22.90 16.32
C VAL A 464 -2.58 23.66 16.33
N ASP A 465 -3.13 23.98 17.51
CA ASP A 465 -4.40 24.72 17.63
C ASP A 465 -4.37 26.09 16.90
N ARG A 466 -3.20 26.76 16.79
CA ARG A 466 -3.08 28.05 16.08
C ARG A 466 -3.47 27.95 14.60
N PHE A 467 -3.20 26.82 13.93
CA PHE A 467 -3.54 26.64 12.51
C PHE A 467 -5.05 26.54 12.26
N PHE A 468 -5.84 26.28 13.29
CA PHE A 468 -7.30 26.27 13.27
C PHE A 468 -7.89 27.62 13.73
N THR A 469 -7.09 28.67 13.84
CA THR A 469 -7.55 30.03 14.19
C THR A 469 -7.02 31.08 13.21
N ALA A 470 -7.42 32.34 13.37
CA ALA A 470 -6.86 33.44 12.57
C ALA A 470 -5.37 33.65 12.92
N PRO A 471 -4.49 33.96 11.95
CA PRO A 471 -4.79 34.32 10.55
C PRO A 471 -4.84 33.13 9.57
N PHE A 472 -4.56 31.90 10.01
CA PHE A 472 -4.52 30.73 9.12
C PHE A 472 -5.90 30.42 8.52
N LEU A 473 -6.94 30.55 9.35
CA LEU A 473 -8.32 30.69 8.89
C LEU A 473 -8.64 32.17 8.65
N ARG A 474 -8.91 32.54 7.39
CA ARG A 474 -9.45 33.87 7.07
C ARG A 474 -10.82 34.03 7.69
N SER A 475 -11.01 35.07 8.51
CA SER A 475 -12.32 35.46 9.01
C SER A 475 -13.24 35.79 7.83
N ASN A 476 -14.46 35.24 7.83
CA ASN A 476 -15.42 35.61 6.80
C ASN A 476 -15.88 37.04 7.04
N ILE A 477 -15.63 37.92 6.07
CA ILE A 477 -16.33 39.21 6.00
C ILE A 477 -17.79 38.90 5.65
N VAL A 478 -18.69 39.27 6.55
CA VAL A 478 -20.14 39.23 6.35
C VAL A 478 -20.61 40.68 6.30
N ILE A 479 -21.02 41.13 5.12
CA ILE A 479 -21.76 42.38 4.99
C ILE A 479 -23.20 42.05 5.37
N ASN A 480 -23.75 42.70 6.41
CA ASN A 480 -25.17 42.57 6.75
C ASN A 480 -26.04 43.39 5.76
N ASP A 481 -27.36 43.21 5.82
CA ASP A 481 -28.28 43.91 4.90
C ASP A 481 -28.27 45.45 5.06
N GLU A 482 -27.67 45.96 6.14
CA GLU A 482 -27.42 47.40 6.40
C GLU A 482 -26.05 47.89 5.87
N GLY A 483 -25.30 47.05 5.16
CA GLY A 483 -23.99 47.39 4.58
C GLY A 483 -22.81 47.39 5.58
N GLN A 484 -23.02 46.96 6.83
CA GLN A 484 -21.98 46.92 7.85
C GLN A 484 -21.10 45.67 7.70
N VAL A 485 -19.79 45.87 7.75
CA VAL A 485 -18.77 44.82 7.68
C VAL A 485 -18.63 44.13 9.05
N GLY A 486 -19.32 43.00 9.23
CA GLY A 486 -19.13 42.09 10.35
C GLY A 486 -18.08 41.01 10.04
N HIS A 487 -17.42 40.48 11.07
CA HIS A 487 -16.54 39.31 10.94
C HIS A 487 -17.20 38.08 11.55
N LYS A 488 -17.50 37.07 10.72
CA LYS A 488 -17.93 35.75 11.21
C LYS A 488 -16.69 34.90 11.45
N SER A 489 -16.38 34.70 12.73
CA SER A 489 -15.11 34.14 13.23
C SER A 489 -14.89 32.66 12.91
N ASN A 490 -15.96 31.88 12.71
CA ASN A 490 -15.86 30.44 12.54
C ASN A 490 -16.09 30.02 11.08
N ARG A 491 -14.99 29.88 10.31
CA ARG A 491 -14.99 29.12 9.06
C ARG A 491 -15.19 27.64 9.36
N THR A 492 -15.90 26.94 8.48
CA THR A 492 -15.98 25.47 8.52
C THR A 492 -14.60 24.89 8.25
N VAL A 493 -14.10 24.02 9.13
CA VAL A 493 -12.87 23.26 8.89
C VAL A 493 -13.21 21.83 8.48
N ILE A 494 -12.49 21.32 7.49
CA ILE A 494 -12.51 19.91 7.06
C ILE A 494 -11.12 19.35 7.34
N LEU A 495 -11.04 18.30 8.15
CA LEU A 495 -9.78 17.64 8.49
C LEU A 495 -9.47 16.55 7.46
N VAL A 496 -8.23 16.46 7.02
CA VAL A 496 -7.77 15.47 6.03
C VAL A 496 -6.58 14.69 6.57
N GLY A 497 -6.49 13.41 6.28
CA GLY A 497 -5.30 12.62 6.59
C GLY A 497 -5.18 11.40 5.69
N HIS A 498 -4.22 10.55 6.04
CA HIS A 498 -3.98 9.28 5.39
C HIS A 498 -3.85 8.21 6.48
N ALA A 499 -4.87 7.37 6.67
CA ALA A 499 -5.03 6.55 7.89
C ALA A 499 -5.16 7.38 9.20
N LEU A 500 -5.83 8.54 9.10
CA LEU A 500 -5.94 9.69 10.04
C LEU A 500 -6.21 9.35 11.53
N LYS A 501 -6.70 8.14 11.82
CA LYS A 501 -7.09 7.70 13.17
C LYS A 501 -5.93 7.79 14.18
N GLN A 502 -4.71 7.45 13.75
CA GLN A 502 -3.56 7.46 14.66
C GLN A 502 -3.10 8.88 14.96
N ASP A 503 -3.04 9.75 13.95
CA ASP A 503 -2.66 11.16 14.07
C ASP A 503 -3.59 11.91 15.02
N VAL A 504 -4.90 11.71 14.86
CA VAL A 504 -5.92 12.25 15.77
C VAL A 504 -5.70 11.79 17.22
N SER A 505 -5.30 10.54 17.42
CA SER A 505 -5.00 10.01 18.77
C SER A 505 -3.72 10.65 19.35
N ASN A 506 -2.69 10.82 18.53
CA ASN A 506 -1.43 11.44 18.93
C ASN A 506 -1.62 12.93 19.27
N LEU A 507 -2.33 13.68 18.42
CA LEU A 507 -2.60 15.11 18.63
C LEU A 507 -3.52 15.36 19.83
N ARG A 508 -4.47 14.46 20.12
CA ARG A 508 -5.21 14.46 21.39
C ARG A 508 -4.28 14.32 22.60
N ALA A 509 -3.29 13.42 22.54
CA ALA A 509 -2.32 13.22 23.62
C ALA A 509 -1.41 14.44 23.86
N THR A 510 -1.19 15.29 22.85
CA THR A 510 -0.49 16.59 23.02
C THR A 510 -1.32 17.68 23.72
N GLY A 511 -2.59 17.40 24.04
CA GLY A 511 -3.50 18.37 24.66
C GLY A 511 -4.04 19.43 23.69
N SER A 512 -3.93 19.24 22.38
CA SER A 512 -4.54 20.13 21.37
C SER A 512 -6.07 20.14 21.54
N GLN A 513 -6.62 21.32 21.79
CA GLN A 513 -8.05 21.50 22.08
C GLN A 513 -8.93 21.22 20.87
N VAL A 514 -8.44 21.48 19.65
CA VAL A 514 -9.14 21.12 18.41
C VAL A 514 -9.40 19.63 18.34
N PHE A 515 -8.37 18.82 18.62
CA PHE A 515 -8.44 17.36 18.50
C PHE A 515 -9.12 16.71 19.70
N VAL A 516 -8.97 17.26 20.92
CA VAL A 516 -9.73 16.85 22.11
C VAL A 516 -11.23 17.04 21.91
N ASN A 517 -11.67 18.18 21.34
CA ASN A 517 -13.07 18.44 21.01
C ASN A 517 -13.54 17.82 19.69
N LEU A 518 -12.73 17.01 19.00
CA LEU A 518 -13.11 16.43 17.71
C LEU A 518 -14.29 15.46 17.86
N GLY A 519 -15.42 15.80 17.23
CA GLY A 519 -16.68 15.03 17.30
C GLY A 519 -17.62 15.40 18.44
N THR A 520 -17.30 16.41 19.27
CA THR A 520 -18.25 16.99 20.23
C THR A 520 -19.11 18.08 19.57
N PRO A 521 -20.20 18.56 20.20
CA PRO A 521 -20.96 19.73 19.72
C PRO A 521 -20.14 21.03 19.64
N THR A 522 -18.99 21.11 20.31
CA THR A 522 -18.05 22.24 20.26
C THR A 522 -16.95 22.07 19.21
N SER A 523 -16.98 21.00 18.41
CA SER A 523 -15.99 20.74 17.37
C SER A 523 -16.06 21.78 16.24
N GLN A 524 -14.92 22.41 15.95
CA GLN A 524 -14.77 23.29 14.79
C GLN A 524 -14.60 22.52 13.46
N VAL A 525 -14.11 21.28 13.55
CA VAL A 525 -13.99 20.36 12.42
C VAL A 525 -15.36 19.76 12.14
N LYS A 526 -15.94 20.11 10.98
CA LYS A 526 -17.25 19.60 10.55
C LYS A 526 -17.17 18.14 10.09
N GLU A 527 -16.11 17.79 9.38
CA GLU A 527 -15.98 16.50 8.70
C GLU A 527 -14.51 16.07 8.59
N GLN A 528 -14.29 14.77 8.41
CA GLN A 528 -12.98 14.14 8.27
C GLN A 528 -12.93 13.34 6.96
N PHE A 529 -11.88 13.53 6.16
CA PHE A 529 -11.60 12.73 4.98
C PHE A 529 -10.29 11.96 5.14
N ASP A 530 -10.33 10.67 4.85
CA ASP A 530 -9.17 9.80 4.84
C ASP A 530 -8.85 9.43 3.39
N THR A 531 -7.69 9.86 2.89
CA THR A 531 -7.30 9.65 1.49
C THR A 531 -7.06 8.19 1.16
N ALA A 532 -6.65 7.36 2.14
CA ALA A 532 -6.51 5.92 1.94
C ALA A 532 -7.87 5.26 1.66
N GLU A 533 -8.93 5.75 2.32
CA GLU A 533 -10.29 5.25 2.15
C GLU A 533 -11.00 5.82 0.91
N LEU A 534 -10.77 7.11 0.59
CA LEU A 534 -11.28 7.72 -0.64
C LEU A 534 -10.64 7.08 -1.88
N TYR A 535 -9.32 6.91 -1.91
CA TYR A 535 -8.62 6.20 -2.99
C TYR A 535 -9.13 4.76 -3.12
N ARG A 536 -9.29 4.06 -1.99
CA ARG A 536 -9.85 2.69 -1.98
C ARG A 536 -11.24 2.63 -2.59
N SER A 537 -12.09 3.61 -2.30
CA SER A 537 -13.44 3.70 -2.86
C SER A 537 -13.43 4.00 -4.36
N LEU A 538 -12.58 4.92 -4.81
CA LEU A 538 -12.48 5.31 -6.22
C LEU A 538 -11.97 4.15 -7.10
N TYR A 539 -10.86 3.52 -6.70
CA TYR A 539 -10.20 2.45 -7.45
C TYR A 539 -10.69 1.04 -7.11
N ARG A 540 -11.69 0.91 -6.24
CA ARG A 540 -12.26 -0.37 -5.75
C ARG A 540 -11.22 -1.34 -5.17
N GLU A 541 -10.15 -0.80 -4.59
CA GLU A 541 -9.07 -1.56 -3.97
C GLU A 541 -9.59 -2.43 -2.79
N PRO A 542 -9.03 -3.63 -2.55
CA PRO A 542 -9.49 -4.50 -1.47
C PRO A 542 -9.12 -3.98 -0.07
N HIS A 543 -8.05 -3.19 0.04
CA HIS A 543 -7.49 -2.67 1.28
C HIS A 543 -7.05 -1.21 1.12
N GLY A 544 -6.87 -0.51 2.24
CA GLY A 544 -6.20 0.80 2.23
C GLY A 544 -4.75 0.63 1.73
N ARG A 545 -4.27 1.61 0.99
CA ARG A 545 -2.91 1.66 0.44
C ARG A 545 -2.12 2.75 1.13
N SER A 546 -0.79 2.62 1.20
CA SER A 546 0.09 3.64 1.78
C SER A 546 0.14 4.92 0.94
N LEU A 547 0.57 6.02 1.56
CA LEU A 547 0.61 7.33 0.92
C LEU A 547 1.47 7.30 -0.36
N GLY A 548 2.70 6.79 -0.27
CA GLY A 548 3.59 6.63 -1.43
C GLY A 548 2.99 5.77 -2.57
N TYR A 549 2.18 4.75 -2.26
CA TYR A 549 1.49 3.96 -3.28
C TYR A 549 0.41 4.78 -3.99
N ILE A 550 -0.46 5.47 -3.24
CA ILE A 550 -1.54 6.25 -3.87
C ILE A 550 -0.97 7.42 -4.66
N LEU A 551 0.09 8.09 -4.19
CA LEU A 551 0.75 9.17 -4.93
C LEU A 551 1.32 8.70 -6.26
N GLY A 552 1.96 7.52 -6.29
CA GLY A 552 2.43 6.90 -7.53
C GLY A 552 1.30 6.57 -8.51
N GLY A 553 0.18 5.99 -8.02
CA GLY A 553 -1.00 5.71 -8.84
C GLY A 553 -1.69 6.97 -9.38
N LEU A 554 -1.67 8.05 -8.60
CA LEU A 554 -2.20 9.38 -8.93
C LEU A 554 -1.24 10.23 -9.81
N ASN A 555 -0.07 9.69 -10.19
CA ASN A 555 0.99 10.37 -10.94
C ASN A 555 1.50 11.67 -10.26
N ILE A 556 1.53 11.68 -8.92
CA ILE A 556 2.11 12.73 -8.09
C ILE A 556 3.58 12.39 -7.77
N LEU A 557 4.49 13.31 -8.10
CA LEU A 557 5.91 13.14 -7.79
C LEU A 557 6.18 13.50 -6.33
N SER A 558 6.29 12.49 -5.47
CA SER A 558 6.64 12.68 -4.07
C SER A 558 8.11 12.43 -3.78
N ALA A 559 8.74 13.42 -3.16
CA ALA A 559 10.10 13.37 -2.63
C ALA A 559 10.08 13.52 -1.10
N SER A 560 11.00 12.83 -0.42
CA SER A 560 11.16 12.93 1.04
C SER A 560 9.87 12.65 1.83
N LEU A 561 9.18 11.56 1.48
CA LEU A 561 8.19 10.92 2.37
C LEU A 561 8.86 10.53 3.70
N HIS A 562 8.06 10.33 4.75
CA HIS A 562 8.53 10.22 6.13
C HIS A 562 9.19 11.52 6.61
N ASN A 563 8.53 12.61 6.25
CA ASN A 563 8.67 13.93 6.84
C ASN A 563 7.24 14.48 6.93
N ALA A 564 6.72 14.59 8.15
CA ALA A 564 5.28 14.81 8.35
C ALA A 564 4.75 16.03 7.56
N GLY A 565 5.55 17.10 7.44
CA GLY A 565 5.19 18.29 6.65
C GLY A 565 5.00 18.02 5.16
N ASN A 566 5.85 17.18 4.56
CA ASN A 566 5.71 16.70 3.19
C ASN A 566 4.51 15.75 3.06
N ASP A 567 4.34 14.83 4.00
CA ASP A 567 3.27 13.83 3.94
C ASP A 567 1.86 14.45 4.09
N ALA A 568 1.70 15.46 4.96
CA ALA A 568 0.50 16.29 5.03
C ALA A 568 0.26 17.11 3.74
N ARG A 569 1.32 17.58 3.06
CA ARG A 569 1.22 18.29 1.77
C ARG A 569 0.73 17.35 0.67
N TYR A 570 1.41 16.22 0.48
CA TYR A 570 1.05 15.25 -0.53
C TYR A 570 -0.32 14.61 -0.25
N THR A 571 -0.76 14.53 1.01
CA THR A 571 -2.12 14.10 1.37
C THR A 571 -3.20 15.06 0.85
N LEU A 572 -3.01 16.39 0.92
CA LEU A 572 -3.94 17.33 0.27
C LEU A 572 -3.86 17.27 -1.26
N GLU A 573 -2.67 17.10 -1.82
CA GLU A 573 -2.49 16.95 -3.27
C GLU A 573 -3.19 15.69 -3.80
N ALA A 574 -3.06 14.56 -3.09
CA ALA A 574 -3.80 13.33 -3.36
C ALA A 574 -5.32 13.54 -3.27
N LEU A 575 -5.81 14.27 -2.26
CA LEU A 575 -7.24 14.61 -2.16
C LEU A 575 -7.71 15.40 -3.39
N VAL A 576 -7.01 16.47 -3.78
CA VAL A 576 -7.34 17.26 -4.97
C VAL A 576 -7.39 16.39 -6.22
N ARG A 577 -6.37 15.54 -6.42
CA ARG A 577 -6.29 14.62 -7.55
C ARG A 577 -7.45 13.62 -7.59
N ILE A 578 -7.72 12.93 -6.47
CA ILE A 578 -8.82 11.97 -6.30
C ILE A 578 -10.17 12.62 -6.66
N LEU A 579 -10.40 13.88 -6.25
CA LEU A 579 -11.65 14.59 -6.51
C LEU A 579 -11.87 14.91 -7.99
N LEU A 580 -10.79 15.28 -8.70
CA LEU A 580 -10.82 15.61 -10.13
C LEU A 580 -10.94 14.36 -11.01
N GLU A 581 -10.20 13.30 -10.70
CA GLU A 581 -10.34 12.00 -11.38
C GLU A 581 -11.75 11.42 -11.20
N ALA A 582 -12.29 11.47 -9.98
CA ALA A 582 -13.67 11.06 -9.69
C ALA A 582 -14.74 11.94 -10.35
N ALA A 583 -14.38 13.14 -10.84
CA ALA A 583 -15.23 14.02 -11.62
C ALA A 583 -14.99 13.89 -13.14
N GLY A 584 -14.17 12.91 -13.55
CA GLY A 584 -13.89 12.62 -14.95
C GLY A 584 -13.12 13.72 -15.68
N GLU A 585 -12.15 14.38 -15.01
CA GLU A 585 -11.31 15.42 -15.63
C GLU A 585 -10.80 15.05 -17.03
N ARG A 586 -10.67 16.06 -17.90
CA ARG A 586 -9.89 15.92 -19.15
C ARG A 586 -8.59 16.71 -19.01
N PRO A 587 -7.41 16.11 -19.28
CA PRO A 587 -6.19 16.88 -19.46
C PRO A 587 -6.37 17.90 -20.59
N GLY A 588 -5.93 19.13 -20.39
CA GLY A 588 -6.09 20.23 -21.35
C GLY A 588 -5.41 19.98 -22.70
N ALA A 589 -4.47 19.03 -22.76
CA ALA A 589 -3.87 18.56 -24.00
C ALA A 589 -4.87 17.92 -24.99
N CYS A 590 -6.01 17.39 -24.52
CA CYS A 590 -7.03 16.78 -25.38
C CYS A 590 -7.94 17.78 -26.12
N GLU A 591 -7.89 19.08 -25.81
CA GLU A 591 -8.72 20.11 -26.47
C GLU A 591 -7.97 20.91 -27.55
N LYS A 592 -6.78 20.44 -27.99
CA LYS A 592 -5.97 21.03 -29.08
C LYS A 592 -5.87 20.15 -30.34
N ALA A 593 -6.92 19.37 -30.63
CA ALA A 593 -7.06 18.57 -31.84
C ALA A 593 -8.25 19.07 -32.68
#